data_AF-A0AAN6ZMI2-F1
#
_entry.id   AF-A0AAN6ZMI2-F1
#
_cell.length_a   1.000
_cell.length_b   1.000
_cell.length_c   1.000
_cell.angle_alpha   90.00
_cell.angle_beta   90.00
_cell.angle_gamma   90.00
#
_symmetry.space_group_name_H-M   'P 1'
#
loop_
_entity.id
_entity.type
_entity.pdbx_description
1 polymer ?
#
loop_
_entity_poly.entity_id
_entity_poly.type
_entity_poly.pdbx_seq_one_letter_code
_entity_poly.pdbx_strand_id
1 'polypeptide(L)'
;MTEAFITAVEKFLGVKRTPISITDTWASQSARGSWREDAAGSAVWPMYYDTYYTFDDFRRDYLEKFGKPAYVGPYMRKRWSLAVPFTKEEREQGVAEMKVFRKWFEKNIMGPDPDTITDAVMMMPFGSAAPKYRDDANNLPSIVPTLIVPIGQKPYNSRISGLKEYLPIVSSFVGAHGSDLLLLNLAEAVLKSAGWPTEVKTDREAFAVGDNVRNDLQEDVE
;
A
#
# COMPACT_ATOMS: atom_id res chain seq x y z
N MET A 1 -11.06 10.75 -11.29
CA MET A 1 -11.70 9.58 -10.62
C MET A 1 -11.59 9.53 -9.10
N THR A 2 -10.40 9.71 -8.50
CA THR A 2 -10.20 9.58 -7.03
C THR A 2 -11.16 10.45 -6.21
N GLU A 3 -11.35 11.71 -6.60
CA GLU A 3 -12.28 12.62 -5.92
C GLU A 3 -13.74 12.12 -5.94
N ALA A 4 -14.20 11.58 -7.07
CA ALA A 4 -15.55 11.04 -7.17
C ALA A 4 -15.76 9.87 -6.19
N PHE A 5 -14.73 9.04 -5.98
CA PHE A 5 -14.79 7.96 -5.01
C PHE A 5 -14.82 8.47 -3.57
N ILE A 6 -13.99 9.47 -3.23
CA ILE A 6 -14.02 10.07 -1.89
C ILE A 6 -15.38 10.71 -1.61
N THR A 7 -15.97 11.42 -2.59
CA THR A 7 -17.31 11.98 -2.46
C THR A 7 -18.38 10.90 -2.28
N ALA A 8 -18.25 9.74 -2.94
CA ALA A 8 -19.15 8.61 -2.72
C ALA A 8 -19.07 8.08 -1.28
N VAL A 9 -17.85 7.98 -0.73
CA VAL A 9 -17.63 7.58 0.68
C VAL A 9 -18.23 8.61 1.65
N GLU A 10 -17.97 9.90 1.44
CA GLU A 10 -18.52 11.01 2.25
C GLU A 10 -20.05 10.96 2.28
N LYS A 11 -20.68 10.78 1.11
CA LYS A 11 -22.14 10.68 0.98
C LYS A 11 -22.69 9.44 1.68
N PHE A 12 -22.04 8.28 1.52
CA PHE A 12 -22.49 7.02 2.12
C PHE A 12 -22.42 7.07 3.65
N LEU A 13 -21.34 7.61 4.20
CA LEU A 13 -21.14 7.72 5.64
C LEU A 13 -21.82 8.93 6.27
N GLY A 14 -22.26 9.91 5.47
CA GLY A 14 -22.84 11.16 5.99
C GLY A 14 -21.81 12.07 6.68
N VAL A 15 -20.54 12.00 6.26
CA VAL A 15 -19.42 12.73 6.87
C VAL A 15 -18.73 13.64 5.85
N LYS A 16 -17.83 14.49 6.34
CA LYS A 16 -16.88 15.24 5.51
C LYS A 16 -15.47 14.77 5.81
N ARG A 17 -14.63 14.66 4.79
CA ARG A 17 -13.22 14.31 4.98
C ARG A 17 -12.46 15.41 5.73
N THR A 18 -11.46 14.99 6.49
CA THR A 18 -10.47 15.88 7.10
C THR A 18 -9.11 15.58 6.48
N PRO A 19 -8.52 16.51 5.71
CA PRO A 19 -7.15 16.34 5.23
C PRO A 19 -6.19 16.32 6.43
N ILE A 20 -5.35 15.29 6.50
CA ILE A 20 -4.33 15.17 7.55
C ILE A 20 -2.96 14.87 6.93
N SER A 21 -1.91 15.33 7.60
CA SER A 21 -0.54 14.94 7.33
C SER A 21 -0.05 14.12 8.50
N ILE A 22 0.09 12.80 8.33
CA ILE A 22 0.59 11.90 9.38
C ILE A 22 1.96 12.38 9.89
N THR A 23 2.79 12.90 8.99
CA THR A 23 4.11 13.44 9.31
C THR A 23 4.01 14.62 10.27
N ASP A 24 3.17 15.61 9.95
CA ASP A 24 3.07 16.84 10.74
C ASP A 24 2.32 16.60 12.06
N THR A 25 1.31 15.72 12.05
CA THR A 25 0.60 15.30 13.27
C THR A 25 1.54 14.55 14.21
N TRP A 26 2.42 13.68 13.69
CA TRP A 26 3.44 13.01 14.51
C TRP A 26 4.45 14.00 15.09
N ALA A 27 4.99 14.89 14.25
CA ALA A 27 6.02 15.85 14.66
C ALA A 27 5.51 16.84 15.72
N SER A 28 4.23 17.23 15.68
CA SER A 28 3.64 18.15 16.67
C SER A 28 3.34 17.50 18.02
N GLN A 29 3.25 16.17 18.10
CA GLN A 29 2.82 15.45 19.30
C GLN A 29 3.90 14.54 19.90
N SER A 30 4.91 14.17 19.13
CA SER A 30 6.02 13.36 19.59
C SER A 30 7.17 14.26 20.04
N ALA A 31 7.80 13.91 21.17
CA ALA A 31 9.08 14.51 21.58
C ALA A 31 10.26 14.02 20.71
N ARG A 32 9.98 13.31 19.60
CA ARG A 32 10.92 12.63 18.72
C ARG A 32 10.74 13.13 17.29
N GLY A 33 11.37 14.28 17.01
CA GLY A 33 11.79 14.72 15.68
C GLY A 33 10.75 14.60 14.54
N SER A 34 11.25 14.65 13.31
CA SER A 34 10.41 14.44 12.12
C SER A 34 10.26 12.95 11.83
N TRP A 35 9.08 12.51 11.36
CA TRP A 35 8.78 11.09 11.06
C TRP A 35 9.76 10.46 10.06
N ARG A 36 10.29 11.27 9.12
CA ARG A 36 11.21 10.82 8.07
C ARG A 36 12.59 10.50 8.61
N GLU A 37 12.99 11.15 9.70
CA GLU A 37 14.30 10.95 10.32
C GLU A 37 14.27 9.79 11.34
N ASP A 38 13.16 9.61 12.07
CA ASP A 38 13.13 8.68 13.20
C ASP A 38 12.34 7.37 12.96
N ALA A 39 11.13 7.39 12.38
CA ALA A 39 10.24 6.21 12.36
C ALA A 39 10.15 5.49 11.00
N ALA A 40 10.23 6.24 9.88
CA ALA A 40 10.28 5.65 8.56
C ALA A 40 11.63 4.96 8.29
N GLY A 41 12.72 5.56 8.80
CA GLY A 41 14.06 5.02 8.69
C GLY A 41 14.26 3.76 9.52
N SER A 42 13.70 3.70 10.73
CA SER A 42 13.82 2.52 11.58
C SER A 42 12.88 1.37 11.20
N ALA A 43 11.73 1.64 10.57
CA ALA A 43 10.89 0.59 9.99
C ALA A 43 11.58 -0.19 8.85
N VAL A 44 12.60 0.40 8.23
CA VAL A 44 13.40 -0.21 7.17
C VAL A 44 14.39 -1.25 7.72
N TRP A 45 14.86 -1.09 8.97
CA TRP A 45 15.85 -2.01 9.56
C TRP A 45 15.31 -3.43 9.74
N PRO A 46 14.13 -3.66 10.36
CA PRO A 46 13.56 -5.00 10.47
C PRO A 46 13.29 -5.62 9.10
N MET A 47 12.79 -4.82 8.15
CA MET A 47 12.50 -5.30 6.79
C MET A 47 13.76 -5.85 6.11
N TYR A 48 14.87 -5.11 6.12
CA TYR A 48 16.09 -5.58 5.49
C TYR A 48 16.74 -6.71 6.25
N TYR A 49 16.86 -6.61 7.58
CA TYR A 49 17.37 -7.70 8.40
C TYR A 49 16.61 -9.01 8.12
N ASP A 50 15.29 -9.01 8.22
CA ASP A 50 14.47 -10.20 8.02
C ASP A 50 14.55 -10.70 6.56
N THR A 51 14.66 -9.81 5.57
CA THR A 51 14.83 -10.20 4.15
C THR A 51 16.04 -11.12 3.93
N TYR A 52 17.11 -10.98 4.71
CA TYR A 52 18.29 -11.83 4.63
C TYR A 52 18.23 -13.00 5.61
N TYR A 53 18.02 -12.73 6.90
CA TYR A 53 18.19 -13.71 7.98
C TYR A 53 17.03 -14.70 8.11
N THR A 54 15.84 -14.42 7.58
CA THR A 54 14.73 -15.40 7.52
C THR A 54 15.08 -16.68 6.75
N PHE A 55 16.09 -16.64 5.88
CA PHE A 55 16.54 -17.80 5.10
C PHE A 55 17.79 -18.50 5.68
N ASP A 56 18.24 -18.17 6.89
CA ASP A 56 19.42 -18.79 7.51
C ASP A 56 19.30 -20.30 7.62
N ASP A 57 18.19 -20.78 8.19
CA ASP A 57 17.95 -22.21 8.36
C ASP A 57 17.94 -22.93 7.01
N PHE A 58 17.24 -22.38 6.02
CA PHE A 58 17.20 -22.94 4.68
C PHE A 58 18.60 -23.02 4.04
N ARG A 59 19.42 -21.95 4.15
CA ARG A 59 20.77 -21.93 3.59
C ARG A 59 21.68 -22.95 4.26
N ARG A 60 21.60 -23.07 5.59
CA ARG A 60 22.36 -24.06 6.37
C ARG A 60 21.97 -25.47 5.97
N ASP A 61 20.68 -25.79 6.03
CA ASP A 61 20.17 -27.14 5.78
C ASP A 61 20.41 -27.57 4.32
N TYR A 62 20.30 -26.64 3.36
CA TYR A 62 20.62 -26.90 1.96
C TYR A 62 22.12 -27.21 1.76
N LEU A 63 23.00 -26.45 2.41
CA LEU A 63 24.44 -26.67 2.37
C LEU A 63 24.80 -28.04 2.97
N GLU A 64 24.23 -28.37 4.13
CA GLU A 64 24.44 -29.67 4.79
C GLU A 64 23.97 -30.84 3.90
N LYS A 65 22.78 -30.72 3.32
CA LYS A 65 22.17 -31.79 2.51
C LYS A 65 22.83 -31.99 1.15
N PHE A 66 23.25 -30.91 0.48
CA PHE A 66 23.69 -30.95 -0.92
C PHE A 66 25.17 -30.60 -1.12
N GLY A 67 25.90 -30.25 -0.07
CA GLY A 67 27.33 -29.91 -0.13
C GLY A 67 27.64 -28.64 -0.93
N LYS A 68 26.64 -27.81 -1.22
CA LYS A 68 26.78 -26.56 -1.98
C LYS A 68 25.76 -25.52 -1.52
N PRO A 69 26.03 -24.21 -1.67
CA PRO A 69 25.04 -23.18 -1.38
C PRO A 69 23.86 -23.23 -2.36
N ALA A 70 22.67 -22.85 -1.88
CA ALA A 70 21.50 -22.69 -2.74
C ALA A 70 21.73 -21.59 -3.78
N TYR A 71 21.24 -21.79 -5.00
CA TYR A 71 21.27 -20.75 -6.02
C TYR A 71 20.33 -19.61 -5.62
N VAL A 72 20.85 -18.39 -5.58
CA VAL A 72 20.07 -17.16 -5.34
C VAL A 72 20.07 -16.34 -6.61
N GLY A 73 18.90 -16.01 -7.16
CA GLY A 73 18.81 -15.23 -8.40
C GLY A 73 19.43 -13.83 -8.29
N PRO A 74 19.82 -13.18 -9.40
CA PRO A 74 20.51 -11.88 -9.39
C PRO A 74 19.79 -10.79 -8.59
N TYR A 75 18.46 -10.70 -8.73
CA TYR A 75 17.63 -9.74 -8.00
C TYR A 75 17.72 -9.94 -6.48
N MET A 76 17.55 -11.18 -6.00
CA MET A 76 17.61 -11.48 -4.57
C MET A 76 19.02 -11.32 -4.01
N ARG A 77 20.07 -11.65 -4.78
CA ARG A 77 21.46 -11.38 -4.35
C ARG A 77 21.70 -9.89 -4.12
N LYS A 78 21.25 -9.02 -5.05
CA LYS A 78 21.35 -7.57 -4.89
C LYS A 78 20.57 -7.08 -3.67
N ARG A 79 19.37 -7.61 -3.44
CA ARG A 79 18.55 -7.24 -2.27
C ARG A 79 19.21 -7.70 -0.96
N TRP A 80 19.79 -8.89 -0.94
CA TRP A 80 20.54 -9.41 0.21
C TRP A 80 21.82 -8.63 0.49
N SER A 81 22.57 -8.19 -0.53
CA SER A 81 23.76 -7.37 -0.30
C SER A 81 23.44 -6.01 0.35
N LEU A 82 22.25 -5.46 0.10
CA LEU A 82 21.77 -4.26 0.78
C LEU A 82 21.29 -4.54 2.21
N ALA A 83 20.91 -5.79 2.49
CA ALA A 83 20.33 -6.22 3.77
C ALA A 83 21.36 -6.67 4.81
N VAL A 84 22.45 -7.30 4.37
CA VAL A 84 23.51 -7.84 5.24
C VAL A 84 24.05 -6.84 6.28
N PRO A 85 24.22 -5.54 5.97
CA PRO A 85 24.75 -4.58 6.94
C PRO A 85 23.86 -4.35 8.18
N PHE A 86 22.56 -4.66 8.11
CA PHE A 86 21.65 -4.40 9.23
C PHE A 86 21.85 -5.41 10.36
N THR A 87 21.92 -4.92 11.59
CA THR A 87 22.20 -5.72 12.79
C THR A 87 20.92 -6.20 13.48
N LYS A 88 21.06 -7.17 14.38
CA LYS A 88 19.95 -7.67 15.19
C LYS A 88 19.46 -6.59 16.15
N GLU A 89 20.38 -5.79 16.67
CA GLU A 89 20.12 -4.67 17.56
C GLU A 89 19.29 -3.59 16.85
N GLU A 90 19.66 -3.22 15.62
CA GLU A 90 18.87 -2.29 14.79
C GLU A 90 17.48 -2.86 14.48
N ARG A 91 17.40 -4.15 14.17
CA ARG A 91 16.11 -4.84 13.98
C ARG A 91 15.23 -4.73 15.23
N GLU A 92 15.77 -5.04 16.41
CA GLU A 92 15.03 -4.97 17.67
C GLU A 92 14.58 -3.54 18.01
N GLN A 93 15.46 -2.56 17.79
CA GLN A 93 15.15 -1.14 17.94
C GLN A 93 14.03 -0.71 16.98
N GLY A 94 14.15 -1.03 15.68
CA GLY A 94 13.13 -0.70 14.69
C GLY A 94 11.77 -1.31 15.01
N VAL A 95 11.73 -2.56 15.48
CA VAL A 95 10.48 -3.19 15.95
C VAL A 95 9.91 -2.46 17.18
N ALA A 96 10.74 -2.03 18.12
CA ALA A 96 10.29 -1.26 19.28
C ALA A 96 9.70 0.10 18.87
N GLU A 97 10.34 0.80 17.94
CA GLU A 97 9.88 2.09 17.42
C GLU A 97 8.59 1.97 16.60
N MET A 98 8.46 0.94 15.76
CA MET A 98 7.21 0.62 15.07
C MET A 98 6.04 0.40 16.04
N LYS A 99 6.28 -0.20 17.22
CA LYS A 99 5.25 -0.36 18.26
C LYS A 99 4.85 0.99 18.88
N VAL A 100 5.78 1.91 19.07
CA VAL A 100 5.48 3.26 19.57
C VAL A 100 4.62 4.00 18.54
N PHE A 101 5.01 3.98 17.27
CA PHE A 101 4.25 4.60 16.19
C PHE A 101 2.84 4.00 16.08
N ARG A 102 2.72 2.67 16.11
CA ARG A 102 1.41 1.99 16.08
C ARG A 102 0.49 2.49 17.18
N LYS A 103 0.95 2.50 18.43
CA LYS A 103 0.14 2.96 19.57
C LYS A 103 -0.31 4.40 19.44
N TRP A 104 0.57 5.27 18.94
CA TRP A 104 0.20 6.65 18.67
C TRP A 104 -0.80 6.77 17.52
N PHE A 105 -0.62 6.00 16.44
CA PHE A 105 -1.51 6.04 15.28
C PHE A 105 -2.92 5.58 15.65
N GLU A 106 -3.02 4.47 16.39
CA GLU A 106 -4.29 3.97 16.95
C GLU A 106 -4.93 4.98 17.92
N LYS A 107 -4.13 5.73 18.69
CA LYS A 107 -4.69 6.71 19.63
C LYS A 107 -5.15 8.00 18.97
N ASN A 108 -4.42 8.50 17.97
CA ASN A 108 -4.57 9.88 17.48
C ASN A 108 -5.15 9.97 16.06
N ILE A 109 -5.14 8.88 15.30
CA ILE A 109 -5.59 8.84 13.90
C ILE A 109 -6.72 7.83 13.69
N MET A 110 -6.57 6.61 14.25
CA MET A 110 -7.52 5.50 14.11
C MET A 110 -8.09 5.12 15.47
N GLY A 111 -8.84 6.04 16.08
CA GLY A 111 -9.36 5.89 17.44
C GLY A 111 -10.24 4.65 17.59
N PRO A 112 -10.26 3.99 18.76
CA PRO A 112 -11.12 2.86 19.00
C PRO A 112 -12.58 3.30 19.18
N ASP A 113 -13.51 2.53 18.62
CA ASP A 113 -14.95 2.74 18.81
C ASP A 113 -15.62 1.42 19.27
N PRO A 114 -16.41 1.43 20.36
CA PRO A 114 -16.99 0.22 20.93
C PRO A 114 -18.05 -0.43 20.03
N ASP A 115 -18.68 0.32 19.13
CA ASP A 115 -19.74 -0.18 18.26
C ASP A 115 -19.21 -0.62 16.88
N THR A 116 -18.11 -0.01 16.41
CA THR A 116 -17.61 -0.14 15.03
C THR A 116 -16.12 -0.46 14.91
N ILE A 117 -15.45 -0.87 16.00
CA ILE A 117 -13.99 -1.12 16.10
C ILE A 117 -13.15 0.16 16.04
N THR A 118 -13.48 1.11 15.15
CA THR A 118 -12.75 2.36 15.00
C THR A 118 -13.66 3.53 14.60
N ASP A 119 -13.31 4.73 15.05
CA ASP A 119 -14.02 5.98 14.75
C ASP A 119 -13.60 6.64 13.42
N ALA A 120 -12.61 6.05 12.72
CA ALA A 120 -12.02 6.63 11.53
C ALA A 120 -11.72 5.60 10.44
N VAL A 121 -11.84 6.04 9.19
CA VAL A 121 -11.30 5.36 8.01
C VAL A 121 -10.49 6.37 7.23
N MET A 122 -9.26 6.00 6.86
CA MET A 122 -8.38 6.85 6.09
C MET A 122 -8.40 6.42 4.63
N MET A 123 -8.39 7.39 3.73
CA MET A 123 -8.24 7.16 2.30
C MET A 123 -6.88 7.64 1.83
N MET A 124 -6.17 6.80 1.10
CA MET A 124 -4.90 7.15 0.47
C MET A 124 -4.96 6.85 -1.03
N PRO A 125 -4.56 7.80 -1.91
CA PRO A 125 -4.28 7.48 -3.29
C PRO A 125 -3.16 6.42 -3.34
N PHE A 126 -3.38 5.32 -4.07
CA PHE A 126 -2.39 4.24 -4.15
C PHE A 126 -1.80 4.15 -5.55
N GLY A 127 -0.48 4.27 -5.63
CA GLY A 127 0.27 4.16 -6.88
C GLY A 127 0.18 5.39 -7.78
N SER A 128 1.04 5.42 -8.80
CA SER A 128 0.92 6.34 -9.92
C SER A 128 -0.01 5.72 -10.96
N ALA A 129 -0.85 6.53 -11.60
CA ALA A 129 -1.60 6.11 -12.77
C ALA A 129 -0.72 6.10 -14.04
N ALA A 130 0.53 5.63 -13.91
CA ALA A 130 1.51 5.56 -14.99
C ALA A 130 1.88 4.10 -15.25
N PRO A 131 2.12 3.70 -16.52
CA PRO A 131 2.45 2.32 -16.83
C PRO A 131 3.77 1.93 -16.16
N LYS A 132 3.78 0.74 -15.55
CA LYS A 132 4.98 0.12 -14.97
C LYS A 132 5.31 -1.14 -15.73
N TYR A 133 6.39 -1.12 -16.50
CA TYR A 133 6.79 -2.26 -17.30
C TYR A 133 7.71 -3.19 -16.52
N ARG A 134 7.64 -4.49 -16.81
CA ARG A 134 8.42 -5.51 -16.09
C ARG A 134 9.90 -5.56 -16.47
N ASP A 135 10.25 -4.93 -17.58
CA ASP A 135 11.63 -4.71 -18.03
C ASP A 135 12.26 -3.45 -17.42
N ASP A 136 11.48 -2.64 -16.69
CA ASP A 136 12.01 -1.53 -15.88
C ASP A 136 12.44 -2.03 -14.49
N ALA A 137 13.43 -1.36 -13.90
CA ALA A 137 13.85 -1.65 -12.54
C ALA A 137 12.72 -1.33 -11.54
N ASN A 138 12.25 -2.34 -10.82
CA ASN A 138 11.23 -2.13 -9.78
C ASN A 138 11.80 -1.33 -8.61
N ASN A 139 11.06 -0.29 -8.21
CA ASN A 139 11.21 0.31 -6.89
C ASN A 139 10.78 -0.68 -5.80
N LEU A 140 11.36 -0.54 -4.61
CA LEU A 140 10.98 -1.36 -3.48
C LEU A 140 9.51 -1.09 -3.09
N PRO A 141 8.70 -2.13 -2.85
CA PRO A 141 7.32 -1.94 -2.42
C PRO A 141 7.28 -1.30 -1.03
N SER A 142 6.41 -0.32 -0.85
CA SER A 142 6.00 0.16 0.48
C SER A 142 4.84 -0.71 0.96
N ILE A 143 4.91 -1.21 2.19
CA ILE A 143 3.91 -2.14 2.73
C ILE A 143 3.24 -1.47 3.93
N VAL A 144 1.99 -1.06 3.76
CA VAL A 144 1.09 -0.68 4.85
C VAL A 144 -0.16 -1.56 4.69
N PRO A 145 -0.79 -2.06 5.78
CA PRO A 145 -2.06 -2.77 5.68
C PRO A 145 -3.12 -1.85 5.05
N THR A 146 -3.52 -2.18 3.84
CA THR A 146 -4.29 -1.29 2.97
C THR A 146 -5.19 -2.14 2.09
N LEU A 147 -6.50 -1.86 2.10
CA LEU A 147 -7.43 -2.41 1.12
C LEU A 147 -7.39 -1.54 -0.14
N ILE A 148 -6.93 -2.10 -1.26
CA ILE A 148 -6.87 -1.40 -2.54
C ILE A 148 -8.12 -1.74 -3.35
N VAL A 149 -8.86 -0.71 -3.76
CA VAL A 149 -10.11 -0.84 -4.51
C VAL A 149 -9.93 -0.26 -5.92
N PRO A 150 -10.14 -1.05 -6.98
CA PRO A 150 -10.26 -0.55 -8.34
C PRO A 150 -11.48 0.36 -8.48
N ILE A 151 -11.26 1.63 -8.80
CA ILE A 151 -12.33 2.63 -8.92
C ILE A 151 -12.54 3.11 -10.35
N GLY A 152 -11.58 2.90 -11.24
CA GLY A 152 -11.72 3.25 -12.65
C GLY A 152 -10.56 2.75 -13.48
N GLN A 153 -10.45 3.28 -14.69
CA GLN A 153 -9.38 2.98 -15.61
C GLN A 153 -9.08 4.18 -16.51
N LYS A 154 -7.84 4.28 -16.99
CA LYS A 154 -7.43 5.28 -17.99
C LYS A 154 -6.76 4.62 -19.18
N PRO A 155 -6.97 5.09 -20.42
CA PRO A 155 -6.26 4.57 -21.58
C PRO A 155 -4.78 4.98 -21.55
N TYR A 156 -3.92 4.14 -22.11
CA TYR A 156 -2.52 4.46 -22.40
C TYR A 156 -2.05 3.73 -23.65
N ASN A 157 -1.00 4.25 -24.30
CA ASN A 157 -0.36 3.56 -25.42
C ASN A 157 0.75 2.65 -24.89
N SER A 158 0.58 1.34 -25.07
CA SER A 158 1.55 0.35 -24.60
C SER A 158 2.75 0.26 -25.55
N ARG A 159 3.96 0.51 -25.03
CA ARG A 159 5.19 0.33 -25.82
C ARG A 159 5.51 -1.13 -26.15
N ILE A 160 4.86 -2.07 -25.46
CA ILE A 160 5.10 -3.51 -25.62
C ILE A 160 4.18 -4.12 -26.68
N SER A 161 2.88 -3.80 -26.61
CA SER A 161 1.90 -4.34 -27.56
C SER A 161 1.67 -3.45 -28.78
N GLY A 162 2.01 -2.15 -28.70
CA GLY A 162 1.68 -1.16 -29.71
C GLY A 162 0.18 -0.81 -29.75
N LEU A 163 -0.61 -1.29 -28.79
CA LEU A 163 -2.05 -1.06 -28.72
C LEU A 163 -2.40 -0.03 -27.64
N LYS A 164 -3.56 0.61 -27.80
CA LYS A 164 -4.23 1.31 -26.70
C LYS A 164 -4.72 0.26 -25.70
N GLU A 165 -4.27 0.38 -24.45
CA GLU A 165 -4.60 -0.47 -23.32
C GLU A 165 -5.12 0.39 -22.15
N TYR A 166 -5.58 -0.24 -21.06
CA TYR A 166 -6.19 0.46 -19.94
C TYR A 166 -5.47 0.17 -18.62
N LEU A 167 -5.03 1.23 -17.93
CA LEU A 167 -4.46 1.15 -16.59
C LEU A 167 -5.55 1.28 -15.53
N PRO A 168 -5.57 0.43 -14.50
CA PRO A 168 -6.51 0.60 -13.40
C PRO A 168 -6.18 1.86 -12.61
N ILE A 169 -7.20 2.65 -12.32
CA ILE A 169 -7.18 3.71 -11.31
C ILE A 169 -7.68 3.06 -10.02
N VAL A 170 -6.82 3.07 -9.00
CA VAL A 170 -7.12 2.50 -7.70
C VAL A 170 -7.11 3.57 -6.62
N SER A 171 -7.95 3.38 -5.61
CA SER A 171 -7.85 4.10 -4.34
C SER A 171 -7.74 3.08 -3.23
N SER A 172 -7.49 3.53 -2.01
CA SER A 172 -7.33 2.61 -0.91
C SER A 172 -7.90 3.10 0.39
N PHE A 173 -8.37 2.14 1.18
CA PHE A 173 -8.74 2.33 2.57
C PHE A 173 -7.65 1.81 3.49
N VAL A 174 -7.38 2.59 4.52
CA VAL A 174 -6.57 2.20 5.67
C VAL A 174 -7.49 2.27 6.88
N GLY A 175 -7.51 1.21 7.68
CA GLY A 175 -8.34 1.11 8.88
C GLY A 175 -7.51 0.67 10.09
N ALA A 176 -8.15 0.65 11.26
CA ALA A 176 -7.54 0.16 12.49
C ALA A 176 -7.14 -1.33 12.42
N HIS A 177 -6.28 -1.76 13.34
CA HIS A 177 -5.92 -3.18 13.44
C HIS A 177 -7.17 -4.07 13.63
N GLY A 178 -7.31 -5.11 12.81
CA GLY A 178 -8.45 -6.04 12.85
C GLY A 178 -9.72 -5.54 12.15
N SER A 179 -9.66 -4.39 11.47
CA SER A 179 -10.81 -3.81 10.73
C SER A 179 -10.96 -4.33 9.29
N ASP A 180 -10.23 -5.37 8.90
CA ASP A 180 -10.18 -5.88 7.51
C ASP A 180 -11.59 -6.16 6.93
N LEU A 181 -12.46 -6.82 7.71
CA LEU A 181 -13.83 -7.11 7.30
C LEU A 181 -14.70 -5.85 7.22
N LEU A 182 -14.49 -4.88 8.12
CA LEU A 182 -15.17 -3.58 8.08
C LEU A 182 -14.81 -2.84 6.79
N LEU A 183 -13.52 -2.82 6.41
CA LEU A 183 -13.07 -2.16 5.19
C LEU A 183 -13.66 -2.81 3.93
N LEU A 184 -13.74 -4.14 3.89
CA LEU A 184 -14.36 -4.87 2.79
C LEU A 184 -15.85 -4.54 2.66
N ASN A 185 -16.59 -4.61 3.77
CA ASN A 185 -18.02 -4.29 3.81
C ASN A 185 -18.29 -2.83 3.44
N LEU A 186 -17.46 -1.90 3.93
CA LEU A 186 -17.55 -0.48 3.60
C LEU A 186 -17.31 -0.26 2.10
N ALA A 187 -16.26 -0.85 1.53
CA ALA A 187 -15.97 -0.72 0.10
C ALA A 187 -17.13 -1.23 -0.74
N GLU A 188 -17.67 -2.41 -0.44
CA GLU A 188 -18.80 -2.98 -1.16
C GLU A 188 -20.06 -2.10 -1.06
N ALA A 189 -20.38 -1.62 0.15
CA ALA A 189 -21.56 -0.80 0.38
C ALA A 189 -21.47 0.59 -0.29
N VAL A 190 -20.29 1.21 -0.26
CA VAL A 190 -20.03 2.48 -0.98
C VAL A 190 -20.20 2.27 -2.48
N LEU A 191 -19.59 1.23 -3.05
CA LEU A 191 -19.72 0.94 -4.48
C LEU A 191 -21.18 0.73 -4.87
N LYS A 192 -21.92 -0.09 -4.13
CA LYS A 192 -23.36 -0.33 -4.36
C LYS A 192 -24.18 0.96 -4.28
N SER A 193 -23.96 1.79 -3.25
CA SER A 193 -24.71 3.04 -3.07
C SER A 193 -24.42 4.09 -4.16
N ALA A 194 -23.22 4.04 -4.76
CA ALA A 194 -22.84 4.88 -5.89
C ALA A 194 -23.32 4.32 -7.25
N GLY A 195 -23.95 3.15 -7.28
CA GLY A 195 -24.31 2.45 -8.52
C GLY A 195 -23.08 1.95 -9.29
N TRP A 196 -21.98 1.69 -8.58
CA TRP A 196 -20.72 1.26 -9.14
C TRP A 196 -20.57 -0.26 -9.06
N PRO A 197 -19.86 -0.88 -10.02
CA PRO A 197 -19.64 -2.31 -10.01
C PRO A 197 -18.76 -2.72 -8.83
N THR A 198 -19.11 -3.85 -8.21
CA THR A 198 -18.33 -4.53 -7.15
C THR A 198 -17.38 -5.59 -7.71
N GLU A 199 -17.37 -5.76 -9.04
CA GLU A 199 -16.57 -6.74 -9.76
C GLU A 199 -15.77 -6.05 -10.86
N VAL A 200 -14.64 -6.64 -11.21
CA VAL A 200 -13.83 -6.26 -12.37
C VAL A 200 -13.90 -7.35 -13.43
N LYS A 201 -13.78 -6.95 -14.69
CA LYS A 201 -13.60 -7.91 -15.78
C LYS A 201 -12.19 -8.53 -15.72
N THR A 202 -12.05 -9.71 -16.32
CA THR A 202 -10.78 -10.46 -16.41
C THR A 202 -10.03 -10.25 -17.73
N ASP A 203 -10.44 -9.27 -18.54
CA ASP A 203 -9.87 -8.98 -19.86
C ASP A 203 -8.99 -7.72 -19.82
N ARG A 204 -8.59 -7.21 -20.99
CA ARG A 204 -7.76 -6.00 -21.18
C ARG A 204 -8.31 -4.73 -20.52
N GLU A 205 -9.60 -4.72 -20.20
CA GLU A 205 -10.30 -3.62 -19.56
C GLU A 205 -10.86 -4.10 -18.22
N ALA A 206 -10.60 -3.39 -17.13
CA ALA A 206 -11.16 -3.72 -15.81
C ALA A 206 -12.66 -3.36 -15.73
N PHE A 207 -13.09 -2.34 -16.48
CA PHE A 207 -14.46 -1.83 -16.55
C PHE A 207 -14.93 -1.71 -17.99
N ALA A 208 -16.25 -1.70 -18.21
CA ALA A 208 -16.79 -1.43 -19.53
C ALA A 208 -16.39 -0.01 -20.00
N VAL A 209 -15.74 0.05 -21.17
CA VAL A 209 -15.44 1.32 -21.84
C VAL A 209 -16.75 1.97 -22.30
N GLY A 210 -16.90 3.24 -21.99
CA GLY A 210 -18.08 4.03 -22.32
C GLY A 210 -18.00 5.41 -21.68
N ASP A 211 -18.98 6.26 -21.98
CA ASP A 211 -19.08 7.61 -21.41
C ASP A 211 -19.57 7.54 -19.96
N ASN A 212 -18.63 7.29 -19.05
CA ASN A 212 -18.88 7.28 -17.62
C ASN A 212 -17.64 7.71 -16.85
N VAL A 213 -17.86 8.17 -15.61
CA VAL A 213 -16.82 8.75 -14.75
C VAL A 213 -15.64 7.79 -14.52
N ARG A 214 -15.85 6.47 -14.60
CA ARG A 214 -14.81 5.45 -14.35
C ARG A 214 -13.85 5.27 -15.51
N ASN A 215 -14.17 5.76 -16.71
CA ASN A 215 -13.24 5.87 -17.81
C ASN A 215 -12.66 7.29 -17.82
N ASP A 216 -11.46 7.44 -17.28
CA ASP A 216 -10.74 8.71 -17.36
C ASP A 216 -10.19 8.85 -18.79
N LEU A 217 -10.95 9.50 -19.65
CA LEU A 217 -10.64 9.65 -21.08
C LEU A 217 -9.69 10.82 -21.37
N GLN A 218 -9.21 11.54 -20.34
CA GLN A 218 -8.22 12.59 -20.54
C GLN A 218 -6.91 11.95 -21.00
N GLU A 219 -6.50 12.26 -22.24
CA GLU A 219 -5.17 11.94 -22.73
C GLU A 219 -4.18 12.84 -21.98
N ASP A 220 -3.11 12.26 -21.43
CA ASP A 220 -2.02 13.03 -20.80
C ASP A 220 -1.50 13.99 -21.89
N VAL A 221 -1.80 15.29 -21.75
CA VAL A 221 -1.21 16.33 -22.61
C VAL A 221 0.27 16.38 -22.29
N GLU A 222 1.11 16.11 -23.30
CA GLU A 222 2.58 16.09 -23.20
C GLU A 222 3.18 17.32 -22.51
#